data_AF-A0AAJ2NC42-F1
#
_entry.id   AF-A0AAJ2NC42-F1
#
_cell.length_a   1.000
_cell.length_b   1.000
_cell.length_c   1.000
_cell.angle_alpha   90.00
_cell.angle_beta   90.00
_cell.angle_gamma   90.00
#
_symmetry.space_group_name_H-M   'P 1'
#
loop_
_entity.id
_entity.type
_entity.pdbx_description
1 polymer ?
#
loop_
_entity_poly.entity_id
_entity_poly.type
_entity_poly.pdbx_seq_one_letter_code
_entity_poly.pdbx_strand_id
1 'polypeptide(L)'
;MWGTPVVVTMGMPEGRALILDTTSLLDRQEVAVEASRMDGDNFRRNLVTILAELRTGLAVYAPSSMRLVSLTPIAPQPLAGSGRCVEPVREDCKHEHHQT
;
A
#
# COMPACT_ATOMS: atom_id res chain seq x y z
N MET A 1 6.32 19.53 5.16
CA MET A 1 6.08 20.07 3.81
C MET A 1 5.03 21.16 3.93
N TRP A 2 5.22 22.34 3.33
CA TRP A 2 4.23 23.45 3.38
C TRP A 2 3.72 23.82 4.79
N GLY A 3 4.58 23.71 5.81
CA GLY A 3 4.21 23.98 7.22
C GLY A 3 3.54 22.82 7.95
N THR A 4 3.18 21.72 7.28
CA THR A 4 2.61 20.52 7.90
C THR A 4 3.69 19.46 8.15
N PRO A 5 3.70 18.80 9.33
CA PRO A 5 4.62 17.69 9.58
C PRO A 5 4.37 16.53 8.61
N VAL A 6 5.45 15.88 8.18
CA VAL A 6 5.38 14.73 7.27
C VAL A 6 5.93 13.52 8.02
N VAL A 7 5.12 12.47 8.09
CA VAL A 7 5.50 11.19 8.69
C VAL A 7 5.80 10.21 7.57
N VAL A 8 7.04 9.72 7.52
CA VAL A 8 7.47 8.70 6.55
C VAL A 8 7.37 7.34 7.23
N THR A 9 6.64 6.41 6.61
CA THR A 9 6.42 5.07 7.15
C THR A 9 6.46 4.02 6.04
N MET A 10 7.02 2.86 6.36
CA MET A 10 7.02 1.69 5.46
C MET A 10 5.62 1.08 5.28
N GLY A 11 4.66 1.45 6.14
CA GLY A 11 3.26 1.03 5.99
C GLY A 11 2.50 1.77 4.88
N MET A 12 3.08 2.84 4.31
CA MET A 12 2.43 3.61 3.25
C MET A 12 2.78 3.00 1.87
N PRO A 13 1.79 2.64 1.04
CA PRO A 13 2.05 2.11 -0.29
C PRO A 13 2.65 3.18 -1.22
N GLU A 14 3.51 2.74 -2.13
CA GLU A 14 4.14 3.61 -3.13
C GLU A 14 3.12 4.32 -4.01
N GLY A 15 3.47 5.54 -4.45
CA GLY A 15 2.61 6.34 -5.31
C GLY A 15 1.32 6.82 -4.62
N ARG A 16 1.22 6.76 -3.29
CA ARG A 16 0.09 7.31 -2.53
C ARG A 16 0.58 8.15 -1.36
N ALA A 17 -0.25 9.11 -0.96
CA ALA A 17 -0.06 9.94 0.23
C ALA A 17 -1.37 9.99 1.03
N LEU A 18 -1.29 9.88 2.35
CA LEU A 18 -2.42 10.10 3.25
C LEU A 18 -2.29 11.49 3.86
N ILE A 19 -3.27 12.35 3.59
CA ILE A 19 -3.40 13.65 4.24
C ILE A 19 -4.46 13.47 5.32
N LEU A 20 -4.10 13.80 6.55
CA LEU A 20 -5.01 13.71 7.70
C LEU A 20 -4.77 14.89 8.63
N ASP A 21 -5.82 15.29 9.32
CA ASP A 21 -5.77 16.22 10.45
C ASP A 21 -5.82 15.43 11.78
N THR A 22 -6.32 16.05 12.85
CA THR A 22 -6.36 15.44 14.18
C THR A 22 -7.13 14.11 14.21
N THR A 23 -6.47 13.06 14.70
CA THR A 23 -7.08 11.80 15.11
C THR A 23 -6.76 11.56 16.59
N SER A 24 -7.53 10.72 17.27
CA SER A 24 -7.29 10.41 18.69
C SER A 24 -7.06 8.93 18.88
N LEU A 25 -5.96 8.60 19.54
CA LEU A 25 -5.63 7.26 19.98
C LEU A 25 -6.21 7.07 21.39
N LEU A 26 -7.10 6.10 21.54
CA LEU A 26 -7.80 5.79 22.78
C LEU A 26 -7.21 4.53 23.40
N ASP A 27 -6.48 4.70 24.49
CA ASP A 27 -5.85 3.59 25.17
C ASP A 27 -6.85 2.86 26.10
N ARG A 28 -6.89 1.53 25.99
CA ARG A 28 -7.68 0.62 26.83
C ARG A 28 -6.79 -0.19 27.76
N GLN A 29 -5.52 -0.39 27.40
CA GLN A 29 -4.48 -1.07 28.17
C GLN A 29 -3.14 -0.72 27.54
N GLU A 30 -2.29 -0.01 28.30
CA GLU A 30 -0.94 0.41 27.91
C GLU A 30 -0.07 -0.79 27.48
N VAL A 31 1.02 -0.50 26.75
CA VAL A 31 1.98 -1.52 26.31
C VAL A 31 2.51 -2.31 27.52
N ALA A 32 2.24 -3.61 27.56
CA ALA A 32 2.75 -4.53 28.55
C ALA A 32 3.70 -5.53 27.90
N VAL A 33 4.82 -5.83 28.58
CA VAL A 33 5.80 -6.81 28.14
C VAL A 33 5.89 -7.94 29.17
N GLU A 34 5.62 -9.16 28.73
CA GLU A 34 5.65 -10.37 29.54
C GLU A 34 6.67 -11.36 28.97
N ALA A 35 7.30 -12.14 29.85
CA ALA A 35 8.28 -13.15 29.46
C ALA A 35 7.91 -14.51 30.07
N SER A 36 7.88 -15.55 29.24
CA SER A 36 7.56 -16.92 29.65
C SER A 36 8.60 -17.93 29.19
N ARG A 37 9.00 -18.81 30.12
CA ARG A 37 9.85 -19.99 29.88
C ARG A 37 9.06 -21.27 29.63
N MET A 38 7.75 -21.23 29.89
CA MET A 38 6.88 -22.41 29.88
C MET A 38 5.88 -22.40 28.72
N ASP A 39 5.98 -21.40 27.83
CA ASP A 39 5.20 -21.34 26.60
C ASP A 39 5.64 -22.46 25.62
N GLY A 40 4.70 -23.26 25.12
CA GLY A 40 4.97 -24.36 24.20
C GLY A 40 6.03 -25.38 24.67
N ASP A 41 7.08 -25.59 23.86
CA ASP A 41 8.21 -26.47 24.15
C ASP A 41 9.46 -25.74 24.66
N ASN A 42 9.32 -24.45 25.02
CA ASN A 42 10.42 -23.57 25.40
C ASN A 42 11.29 -24.14 26.52
N PHE A 43 10.68 -24.79 27.51
CA PHE A 43 11.42 -25.39 28.61
C PHE A 43 12.38 -26.49 28.15
N ARG A 44 11.97 -27.32 27.18
CA ARG A 44 12.82 -28.41 26.64
C ARG A 44 13.94 -27.87 25.74
N ARG A 45 13.70 -26.73 25.10
CA ARG A 45 14.62 -26.10 24.15
C ARG A 45 15.45 -24.97 24.75
N ASN A 46 15.30 -24.71 26.05
CA ASN A 46 15.94 -23.60 26.75
C ASN A 46 15.69 -22.24 26.08
N LEU A 47 14.42 -21.97 25.74
CA LEU A 47 13.97 -20.73 25.12
C LEU A 47 13.15 -19.88 26.09
N VAL A 48 13.05 -18.58 25.78
CA VAL A 48 12.18 -17.62 26.45
C VAL A 48 11.35 -16.92 25.37
N THR A 49 10.03 -16.99 25.47
CA THR A 49 9.13 -16.16 24.65
C THR A 49 8.92 -14.84 25.36
N ILE A 50 9.07 -13.73 24.63
CA ILE A 50 8.69 -12.39 25.08
C ILE A 50 7.45 -11.98 24.30
N LEU A 51 6.39 -11.59 25.01
CA LEU A 51 5.14 -11.11 24.45
C LEU A 51 4.99 -9.63 24.79
N ALA A 52 4.78 -8.79 23.79
CA ALA A 52 4.49 -7.37 23.97
C ALA A 52 3.11 -7.07 23.39
N GLU A 53 2.16 -6.64 24.24
CA GLU A 53 0.78 -6.39 23.85
C GLU A 53 0.33 -4.98 24.21
N LEU A 54 -0.54 -4.41 23.36
CA LEU A 54 -1.21 -3.12 23.53
C LEU A 54 -2.65 -3.27 23.07
N ARG A 55 -3.61 -2.69 23.80
CA ARG A 55 -5.02 -2.67 23.38
C ARG A 55 -5.49 -1.24 23.29
N THR A 56 -5.55 -0.74 22.06
CA THR A 56 -5.92 0.64 21.75
C THR A 56 -6.98 0.68 20.64
N GLY A 57 -7.74 1.77 20.60
CA GLY A 57 -8.63 2.13 19.49
C GLY A 57 -8.19 3.41 18.81
N LEU A 58 -8.46 3.55 17.50
CA LEU A 58 -8.24 4.79 16.76
C LEU A 58 -9.59 5.44 16.45
N ALA A 59 -9.80 6.66 16.94
CA ALA A 59 -11.04 7.41 16.73
C ALA A 59 -10.85 8.46 15.62
N VAL A 60 -11.77 8.43 14.65
CA VAL A 60 -11.89 9.44 13.58
C VAL A 60 -13.23 10.16 13.78
N TYR A 61 -13.18 11.42 14.21
CA TYR A 61 -14.39 12.19 14.50
C TYR A 61 -15.02 12.81 13.26
N ALA A 62 -14.20 13.20 12.27
CA ALA A 62 -14.65 13.82 11.03
C ALA A 62 -14.02 13.09 9.83
N PRO A 63 -14.74 12.19 9.14
CA PRO A 63 -14.16 11.44 8.01
C PRO A 63 -13.68 12.33 6.86
N SER A 64 -14.24 13.53 6.71
CA SER A 64 -13.85 14.51 5.69
C SER A 64 -12.47 15.12 5.92
N SER A 65 -11.88 15.01 7.12
CA SER A 65 -10.53 15.51 7.42
C SER A 65 -9.41 14.56 6.98
N MET A 66 -9.76 13.39 6.45
CA MET A 66 -8.80 12.40 5.97
C MET A 66 -8.99 12.12 4.48
N ARG A 67 -7.90 12.14 3.72
CA ARG A 67 -7.91 11.82 2.30
C ARG A 67 -6.68 11.04 1.87
N LEU A 68 -6.93 9.88 1.29
CA LEU A 68 -5.92 9.15 0.53
C LEU A 68 -5.84 9.72 -0.88
N VAL A 69 -4.63 10.09 -1.30
CA VAL A 69 -4.34 10.71 -2.60
C VAL A 69 -3.40 9.80 -3.38
N SER A 70 -3.69 9.60 -4.66
CA SER A 70 -2.80 8.91 -5.60
C SER A 70 -1.88 9.92 -6.26
N LEU A 71 -0.58 9.70 -6.15
CA LEU A 71 0.45 10.39 -6.89
C LEU A 71 0.60 9.64 -8.19
N THR A 72 -0.15 10.04 -9.23
CA THR A 72 0.01 9.47 -10.57
C THR A 72 1.48 9.62 -10.95
N PRO A 73 2.23 8.51 -11.13
CA PRO A 73 3.54 8.63 -11.70
C PRO A 73 3.36 9.15 -13.11
N ILE A 74 4.03 10.26 -13.42
CA ILE A 74 4.10 10.77 -14.77
C ILE A 74 4.85 9.69 -15.54
N ALA A 75 4.13 8.86 -16.29
CA ALA A 75 4.79 7.99 -17.25
C ALA A 75 5.62 8.91 -18.17
N PRO A 76 6.86 8.52 -18.52
CA PRO A 76 7.58 9.22 -19.58
C PRO A 76 6.64 9.24 -20.79
N GLN A 77 6.18 10.44 -21.19
CA GLN A 77 5.37 10.56 -22.38
C GLN A 77 6.24 10.04 -23.53
N PRO A 78 5.81 9.02 -24.29
CA PRO A 78 6.47 8.73 -25.55
C PRO A 78 6.33 10.01 -26.36
N LEU A 79 7.46 10.63 -26.72
CA LEU A 79 7.50 11.73 -27.66
C LEU A 79 6.57 11.34 -28.81
N ALA A 80 5.54 12.14 -29.07
CA ALA A 80 4.57 11.90 -30.12
C ALA A 80 5.29 11.94 -31.47
N GLY A 81 5.91 10.81 -31.83
CA GLY A 81 6.50 10.52 -33.10
C GLY A 81 5.41 10.06 -34.03
N SER A 82 4.93 10.98 -34.85
CA SER A 82 4.21 10.70 -36.08
C SER A 82 4.82 9.50 -36.81
N GLY A 83 3.96 8.54 -37.17
CA GLY A 83 4.21 7.57 -38.24
C GLY A 83 4.66 6.19 -37.80
N ARG A 84 3.69 5.27 -37.67
CA ARG A 84 3.54 4.09 -38.54
C ARG A 84 2.54 3.12 -37.93
N CYS A 85 1.49 2.79 -38.69
CA CYS A 85 0.72 1.58 -38.50
C CYS A 85 1.69 0.40 -38.54
N VAL A 86 1.77 -0.38 -37.46
CA VAL A 86 2.36 -1.72 -37.51
C VAL A 86 1.21 -2.65 -37.91
N GLU A 87 1.24 -3.11 -39.16
CA GLU A 87 0.31 -4.11 -39.72
C GLU A 87 0.18 -5.35 -38.81
N PRO A 88 -0.99 -6.00 -38.78
CA PRO A 88 -1.16 -7.22 -38.01
C PRO A 88 -0.39 -8.39 -38.66
N VAL A 89 0.04 -9.30 -37.79
CA VAL A 89 0.66 -10.60 -38.10
C VAL A 89 -0.02 -11.24 -39.33
N ARG A 90 0.75 -11.38 -40.41
CA ARG A 90 0.37 -12.07 -41.64
C ARG A 90 0.25 -13.57 -41.38
N GLU A 91 -0.96 -14.09 -41.25
CA GLU A 91 -1.28 -15.47 -41.62
C GLU A 91 -2.53 -15.47 -42.50
N ASP A 92 -2.35 -16.01 -43.72
CA ASP A 92 -3.34 -16.45 -44.70
C ASP A 92 -4.25 -15.43 -45.40
N CYS A 93 -3.67 -14.73 -46.40
CA CYS A 93 -4.42 -14.19 -47.53
C CYS A 93 -4.47 -15.24 -48.67
N LYS A 94 -5.37 -16.22 -48.58
CA LYS A 94 -5.87 -16.94 -49.76
C LYS A 94 -7.00 -16.11 -50.36
N HIS A 95 -6.70 -15.50 -51.50
CA HIS A 95 -7.67 -14.88 -52.39
C HIS A 95 -8.65 -15.94 -52.89
N GLU A 96 -9.96 -15.67 -52.82
CA GLU A 96 -10.87 -15.65 -53.97
C GLU A 96 -12.29 -15.29 -53.48
N HIS A 97 -12.84 -14.19 -53.96
CA HIS A 97 -14.20 -14.16 -54.54
C HIS A 97 -14.46 -12.78 -55.15
N HIS A 98 -14.43 -12.79 -56.48
CA HIS A 98 -15.01 -11.78 -57.34
C HIS A 98 -16.45 -11.48 -56.94
N GLN A 99 -16.79 -10.20 -56.90
CA GLN A 99 -18.15 -9.70 -56.76
C GLN A 99 -18.77 -9.62 -58.16
N THR A 100 -19.76 -10.48 -58.45
CA THR A 100 -21.07 -10.23 -59.10
C THR A 100 -21.85 -11.54 -59.09
#